data_AF-I4H037-F1
#
_entry.id   AF-I4H037-F1
#
_cell.length_a   1.000
_cell.length_b   1.000
_cell.length_c   1.000
_cell.angle_alpha   90.00
_cell.angle_beta   90.00
_cell.angle_gamma   90.00
#
_symmetry.space_group_name_H-M   'P 1'
#
loop_
_entity.id
_entity.type
_entity.pdbx_description
1 polymer ?
#
loop_
_entity_poly.entity_id
_entity_poly.type
_entity_poly.pdbx_seq_one_letter_code
_entity_poly.pdbx_strand_id
1 'polypeptide(L)' 'MARLNQELLCEEAAVFSALESQHQESSLYGVTDGKAIGTYLEQKFKLYLKEKYNFLDGNSASGIDFPDLLVDIKVTSMK' A
#
# COMPACT_ATOMS: atom_id res chain seq x y z
N MET A 1 -12.70 -15.04 -2.32
CA MET A 1 -12.18 -13.73 -1.90
C MET A 1 -13.26 -12.68 -2.13
N ALA A 2 -13.43 -11.74 -1.20
CA ALA A 2 -14.35 -10.61 -1.39
C ALA A 2 -13.76 -9.60 -2.39
N ARG A 3 -14.60 -8.81 -3.05
CA ARG A 3 -14.15 -7.70 -3.91
C ARG A 3 -13.72 -6.54 -3.02
N LEU A 4 -12.55 -5.97 -3.30
CA LEU A 4 -12.09 -4.77 -2.60
C LEU A 4 -13.01 -3.58 -2.92
N ASN A 5 -13.36 -2.80 -1.92
CA ASN A 5 -14.08 -1.54 -2.06
C ASN A 5 -13.33 -0.44 -1.28
N GLN A 6 -13.77 0.81 -1.38
CA GLN A 6 -13.07 1.94 -0.74
C GLN A 6 -13.08 1.88 0.80
N GLU A 7 -14.18 1.41 1.40
CA GLU A 7 -14.28 1.28 2.87
C GLU A 7 -13.28 0.25 3.40
N LEU A 8 -13.27 -0.94 2.81
CA LEU A 8 -12.33 -2.01 3.14
C LEU A 8 -10.89 -1.59 2.89
N LEU A 9 -10.64 -0.85 1.81
CA LEU A 9 -9.30 -0.31 1.51
C LEU A 9 -8.81 0.63 2.63
N CYS A 10 -9.68 1.52 3.11
CA CYS A 10 -9.36 2.42 4.23
C CYS A 10 -9.11 1.65 5.54
N GLU A 11 -9.93 0.66 5.85
CA GLU A 11 -9.74 -0.20 7.04
C GLU A 11 -8.41 -0.95 6.96
N GLU A 12 -8.14 -1.59 5.83
CA GLU A 12 -6.91 -2.36 5.62
C GLU A 12 -5.67 -1.46 5.59
N ALA A 13 -5.78 -0.22 5.07
CA ALA A 13 -4.70 0.76 5.13
C ALA A 13 -4.39 1.21 6.58
N ALA A 14 -5.42 1.39 7.41
CA ALA A 14 -5.24 1.72 8.82
C ALA A 14 -4.55 0.56 9.58
N VAL A 15 -4.97 -0.68 9.32
CA VAL A 15 -4.35 -1.87 9.91
C VAL A 15 -2.91 -2.03 9.42
N PHE A 16 -2.67 -1.95 8.11
CA PHE A 16 -1.35 -2.09 7.52
C PHE A 16 -0.36 -1.04 8.02
N SER A 17 -0.78 0.23 8.06
CA SER A 17 0.09 1.31 8.55
C SER A 17 0.43 1.16 10.04
N ALA A 18 -0.50 0.70 10.87
CA ALA A 18 -0.24 0.42 12.29
C ALA A 18 0.74 -0.75 12.49
N LEU A 19 0.66 -1.77 11.64
CA LEU A 19 1.58 -2.92 11.64
C LEU A 19 2.98 -2.50 11.17
N GLU A 20 3.08 -1.83 10.02
CA GLU A 20 4.36 -1.39 9.46
C GLU A 20 5.05 -0.33 10.32
N SER A 21 4.29 0.52 11.02
CA SER A 21 4.84 1.50 11.97
C SER A 21 5.57 0.83 13.15
N GLN A 22 5.17 -0.38 13.52
CA GLN A 22 5.83 -1.19 14.57
C GLN A 22 6.84 -2.19 13.99
N HIS A 23 6.88 -2.37 12.68
CA HIS A 23 7.73 -3.35 12.02
C HIS A 23 9.12 -2.77 11.73
N GLN A 24 10.14 -3.47 12.19
CA GLN A 24 11.53 -3.13 11.90
C GLN A 24 11.98 -3.75 10.57
N GLU A 25 11.74 -3.01 9.49
CA GLU A 25 12.11 -3.46 8.14
C GLU A 25 13.60 -3.20 7.86
N SER A 26 14.44 -4.19 8.20
CA SER A 26 15.91 -4.18 8.06
C SER A 26 16.40 -3.62 6.71
N SER A 27 15.65 -3.92 5.64
CA SER A 27 15.95 -3.56 4.26
C SER A 27 15.84 -2.06 3.98
N LEU A 28 15.14 -1.31 4.84
CA LEU A 28 14.97 0.15 4.72
C LEU A 28 15.94 0.94 5.61
N TYR A 29 16.77 0.27 6.42
CA TYR A 29 17.73 0.97 7.29
C TYR A 29 18.79 1.67 6.45
N GLY A 30 18.96 2.98 6.68
CA GLY A 30 19.89 3.81 5.92
C GLY A 30 19.37 4.27 4.55
N VAL A 31 18.16 3.87 4.15
CA VAL A 31 17.50 4.43 2.97
C VAL A 31 16.95 5.81 3.36
N THR A 32 17.47 6.86 2.74
CA THR A 32 17.00 8.24 2.94
C THR A 32 16.08 8.73 1.82
N ASP A 33 15.96 7.94 0.75
CA ASP A 33 15.11 8.26 -0.39
C ASP A 33 13.65 7.93 -0.06
N GLY A 34 12.88 8.95 0.26
CA GLY A 34 11.46 8.80 0.62
C GLY A 34 10.61 8.18 -0.49
N LYS A 35 11.05 8.27 -1.75
CA LYS A 35 10.36 7.62 -2.87
C LYS A 35 10.65 6.12 -2.88
N ALA A 36 11.89 5.70 -2.63
CA ALA A 36 12.23 4.28 -2.52
C ALA A 36 11.46 3.60 -1.37
N ILE A 37 11.36 4.29 -0.23
CA ILE A 37 10.56 3.81 0.92
C ILE A 37 9.07 3.73 0.55
N GLY A 38 8.54 4.77 -0.08
CA GLY A 38 7.15 4.80 -0.55
C GLY A 38 6.84 3.64 -1.49
N THR A 39 7.65 3.48 -2.55
CA THR A 39 7.49 2.41 -3.53
C THR A 39 7.54 1.02 -2.89
N TYR A 40 8.41 0.82 -1.91
CA TYR A 40 8.47 -0.45 -1.17
C TYR A 40 7.16 -0.73 -0.41
N LEU A 41 6.67 0.25 0.35
CA LEU A 41 5.44 0.12 1.14
C LEU A 41 4.20 -0.03 0.25
N GLU A 42 4.14 0.68 -0.87
CA GLU A 42 3.07 0.54 -1.87
C GLU A 42 3.01 -0.88 -2.44
N GLN A 43 4.15 -1.43 -2.84
CA GLN A 43 4.24 -2.80 -3.34
C GLN A 43 3.83 -3.82 -2.28
N LYS A 44 4.34 -3.65 -1.05
CA LYS A 44 4.02 -4.53 0.09
C LYS A 44 2.52 -4.48 0.43
N PHE A 45 1.92 -3.30 0.42
CA PHE A 45 0.48 -3.14 0.67
C PHE A 45 -0.38 -3.77 -0.43
N LYS A 46 -0.01 -3.61 -1.71
CA LYS A 46 -0.72 -4.29 -2.82
C LYS A 46 -0.66 -5.81 -2.69
N LEU A 47 0.49 -6.37 -2.29
CA LEU A 47 0.63 -7.81 -2.03
C LEU A 47 -0.27 -8.26 -0.88
N TYR A 48 -0.24 -7.53 0.25
CA TYR A 48 -1.08 -7.77 1.41
C TYR A 48 -2.58 -7.79 1.05
N LEU A 49 -3.04 -6.85 0.22
CA LEU A 49 -4.42 -6.82 -0.25
C LEU A 49 -4.75 -7.99 -1.19
N LYS A 50 -3.81 -8.40 -2.07
CA LYS A 50 -4.02 -9.52 -3.02
C LYS A 50 -4.23 -10.85 -2.31
N GLU A 51 -3.68 -11.02 -1.11
CA GLU A 51 -3.87 -12.23 -0.30
C GLU A 51 -5.27 -12.31 0.31
N LYS A 52 -6.01 -11.19 0.39
CA LYS A 52 -7.31 -11.11 1.07
C LYS A 52 -8.48 -10.81 0.14
N TYR A 53 -8.25 -9.99 -0.89
CA TYR A 53 -9.29 -9.42 -1.75
C TYR A 53 -8.97 -9.61 -3.23
N ASN A 54 -10.03 -9.60 -4.03
CA ASN A 54 -9.92 -9.58 -5.48
C ASN A 54 -10.13 -8.14 -5.99
N PHE A 55 -9.12 -7.58 -6.67
CA PHE A 55 -9.15 -6.25 -7.29
C PHE A 55 -8.24 -6.22 -8.52
N LEU A 56 -8.49 -5.29 -9.45
CA LEU A 56 -7.54 -5.03 -10.54
C LEU A 56 -6.36 -4.22 -10.02
N ASP A 57 -5.17 -4.78 -10.18
CA ASP A 57 -3.92 -4.07 -9.93
C ASP A 57 -3.75 -2.97 -10.98
N GLY A 58 -3.63 -1.72 -10.53
CA GLY A 58 -3.27 -0.61 -11.39
C GLY A 58 -1.81 -0.72 -11.82
N ASN A 59 -1.59 -0.63 -13.14
CA ASN A 59 -0.27 -0.51 -13.72
C ASN A 59 0.30 0.90 -13.47
N SER A 60 1.56 1.00 -13.05
CA SER A 60 2.28 2.29 -12.93
C SER A 60 2.24 3.15 -14.20
N ALA A 61 2.05 2.55 -15.39
CA ALA A 61 1.89 3.27 -16.65
C ALA A 61 0.50 3.89 -16.87
N SER A 62 -0.52 3.43 -16.14
CA SER A 62 -1.88 4.02 -16.15
C SER A 62 -2.01 5.19 -15.17
N GLY A 63 -1.06 5.36 -14.26
CA GLY A 63 -1.01 6.48 -13.31
C GLY A 63 -2.05 6.44 -12.19
N ILE A 64 -2.68 5.29 -11.95
CA ILE A 64 -3.67 5.07 -10.88
C ILE A 64 -3.42 3.68 -10.27
N ASP A 65 -3.29 3.61 -8.93
CA ASP A 65 -3.02 2.35 -8.23
C ASP A 65 -4.17 1.36 -8.21
N PHE A 66 -5.41 1.86 -8.04
CA PHE A 66 -6.63 1.07 -8.03
C PHE A 66 -7.63 1.61 -9.06
N PRO A 67 -7.53 1.22 -10.34
CA PRO A 67 -8.39 1.73 -11.40
C PRO A 67 -9.88 1.39 -11.18
N ASP A 68 -10.19 0.25 -10.55
CA ASP A 68 -11.57 -0.13 -10.16
C ASP A 68 -12.18 0.85 -9.15
N LEU A 69 -11.36 1.43 -8.27
CA LEU A 69 -11.80 2.28 -7.17
C LEU A 69 -11.56 3.76 -7.44
N LEU A 70 -10.79 4.08 -8.49
CA LEU A 70 -10.26 5.42 -8.79
C LEU A 70 -9.50 6.01 -7.60
N VAL A 71 -8.71 5.19 -6.92
CA VAL A 71 -7.91 5.56 -5.74
C VAL A 71 -6.42 5.44 -6.04
N ASP A 72 -5.65 6.38 -5.50
CA ASP A 72 -4.20 6.45 -5.51
C ASP A 72 -3.67 6.28 -4.08
N ILE A 73 -2.59 5.51 -3.90
CA ILE A 73 -1.96 5.33 -2.60
C ILE A 73 -0.85 6.37 -2.44
N LYS A 74 -0.86 7.07 -1.31
CA LYS A 74 0.27 7.89 -0.89
C LYS A 74 0.79 7.44 0.46
N VAL A 75 2.09 7.15 0.50
CA VAL A 75 2.81 6.84 1.73
C VAL A 75 3.38 8.14 2.32
N THR A 76 3.23 8.31 3.63
CA THR A 76 3.84 9.40 4.39
C THR A 76 4.44 8.86 5.68
N SER A 77 5.48 9.52 6.19
CA SER A 77 5.96 9.25 7.54
C SER A 77 4.94 9.76 8.58
N MET A 78 4.79 9.03 9.68
CA MET A 78 4.25 9.59 10.92
C MET A 78 5.32 10.49 11.55
N LYS A 79 4.89 11.60 12.13
CA LYS A 79 5.75 12.58 12.81
C LYS A 79 5.54 12.50 14.30
#